data_AF-A0A3N5VKP5-F1
#
_entry.id   AF-A0A3N5VKP5-F1
#
_cell.length_a   1.000
_cell.length_b   1.000
_cell.length_c   1.000
_cell.angle_alpha   90.00
_cell.angle_beta   90.00
_cell.angle_gamma   90.00
#
_symmetry.space_group_name_H-M   'P 1'
#
loop_
_entity.id
_entity.type
_entity.pdbx_description
1 polymer ?
#
loop_
_entity_poly.entity_id
_entity_poly.type
_entity_poly.pdbx_seq_one_letter_code
_entity_poly.pdbx_strand_id
1 'polypeptide(L)'
;MKIQAGQTLAREVDLTEHFQLSQPGNFSVSAVIQQPGGNSTGSSTNRAFFNQTPGRIYWSQKVGVSGASGHTREFRVINFTGDSKSQIYAQIVDGMSGQFVRTFLLGDVLMLRKPLATVDRQQRMHVMFLATPSMWVHCVIDTDGRLVDRQIHQRGAQGDPQLLTFADGTVRVANSIPYDPKAAAEQRAKIRKASDRPPITY
;
A
#
# COMPACT_ATOMS: atom_id res chain seq x y z
N MET A 1 2.19 31.58 -13.32
CA MET A 1 1.35 31.60 -12.10
C MET A 1 1.73 32.81 -11.27
N LYS A 2 0.78 33.69 -10.91
CA LYS A 2 1.04 34.89 -10.09
C LYS A 2 0.48 34.67 -8.68
N ILE A 3 1.31 34.81 -7.65
CA ILE A 3 0.90 34.75 -6.23
C ILE A 3 0.63 36.18 -5.78
N GLN A 4 -0.56 36.45 -5.24
CA GLN A 4 -0.94 37.79 -4.76
C GLN A 4 -0.35 38.06 -3.36
N ALA A 5 -0.27 39.34 -2.98
CA ALA A 5 0.19 39.73 -1.65
C ALA A 5 -0.67 39.08 -0.54
N GLY A 6 -0.02 38.51 0.47
CA GLY A 6 -0.69 37.81 1.57
C GLY A 6 -1.21 36.40 1.25
N GLN A 7 -1.05 35.90 0.02
CA GLN A 7 -1.44 34.54 -0.34
C GLN A 7 -0.28 33.56 -0.22
N THR A 8 -0.61 32.32 0.16
CA THR A 8 0.34 31.20 0.22
C THR A 8 0.00 30.20 -0.87
N LEU A 9 1.03 29.62 -1.50
CA LEU A 9 0.89 28.54 -2.46
C LEU A 9 1.61 27.29 -1.95
N ALA A 10 0.94 26.14 -2.00
CA ALA A 10 1.55 24.84 -1.83
C ALA A 10 1.58 24.10 -3.17
N ARG A 11 2.67 23.38 -3.43
CA ARG A 11 2.81 22.52 -4.59
C ARG A 11 3.46 21.21 -4.18
N GLU A 12 2.83 20.10 -4.53
CA GLU A 12 3.40 18.77 -4.41
C GLU A 12 4.15 18.44 -5.71
N VAL A 13 5.31 17.79 -5.58
CA VAL A 13 6.17 17.40 -6.70
C VAL A 13 6.57 15.95 -6.49
N ASP A 14 6.27 15.10 -7.46
CA ASP A 14 6.77 13.73 -7.47
C ASP A 14 8.25 13.75 -7.92
N LEU A 15 9.14 13.34 -7.02
CA LEU A 15 10.57 13.29 -7.31
C LEU A 15 10.90 12.20 -8.33
N THR A 16 10.09 11.15 -8.43
CA THR A 16 10.36 10.01 -9.33
C THR A 16 10.16 10.37 -10.81
N GLU A 17 9.38 11.41 -11.12
CA GLU A 17 9.20 11.92 -12.48
C GLU A 17 10.41 12.71 -12.99
N HIS A 18 11.26 13.20 -12.07
CA HIS A 18 12.35 14.12 -12.39
C HIS A 18 13.74 13.58 -12.04
N PHE A 19 13.82 12.62 -11.13
CA PHE A 19 15.08 12.07 -10.62
C PHE A 19 15.08 10.55 -10.65
N GLN A 20 16.21 9.96 -11.03
CA GLN A 20 16.37 8.51 -11.06
C GLN A 20 16.64 7.96 -9.66
N LEU A 21 15.57 7.73 -8.89
CA LEU A 21 15.60 7.13 -7.55
C LEU A 21 15.54 5.59 -7.64
N SER A 22 16.50 4.98 -8.34
CA SER A 22 16.50 3.53 -8.60
C SER A 22 17.39 2.72 -7.66
N GLN A 23 18.35 3.39 -7.01
CA GLN A 23 19.33 2.74 -6.14
C GLN A 23 19.10 3.12 -4.68
N PRO A 24 19.30 2.17 -3.75
CA PRO A 24 19.35 2.50 -2.33
C PRO A 24 20.38 3.57 -2.02
N GLY A 25 20.07 4.45 -1.08
CA GLY A 25 20.97 5.53 -0.69
C GLY A 25 20.32 6.55 0.23
N ASN A 26 21.16 7.45 0.74
CA ASN A 26 20.72 8.60 1.52
C ASN A 26 20.65 9.79 0.57
N PHE A 27 19.48 10.41 0.48
CA PHE A 27 19.19 11.51 -0.42
C PHE A 27 18.84 12.76 0.36
N SER A 28 19.11 13.90 -0.26
CA SER A 28 18.63 15.19 0.22
C SER A 28 17.99 15.96 -0.91
N VAL A 29 16.82 16.56 -0.67
CA VAL A 29 16.12 17.40 -1.64
C VAL A 29 15.98 18.81 -1.09
N SER A 30 16.16 19.80 -1.95
CA SER A 30 15.87 21.20 -1.68
C SER A 30 15.23 21.80 -2.93
N ALA A 31 14.22 22.65 -2.77
CA ALA A 31 13.60 23.35 -3.88
C ALA A 31 14.21 24.75 -4.01
N VAL A 32 14.44 25.21 -5.25
CA VAL A 32 14.87 26.58 -5.55
C VAL A 32 13.74 27.27 -6.31
N ILE A 33 13.23 28.36 -5.75
CA ILE A 33 12.17 29.17 -6.35
C ILE A 33 12.81 30.36 -7.04
N GLN A 34 12.64 30.46 -8.36
CA GLN A 34 13.08 31.60 -9.16
C GLN A 34 11.90 32.52 -9.48
N GLN A 35 12.07 33.82 -9.28
CA GLN A 35 11.08 34.82 -9.69
C GLN A 35 11.21 35.11 -11.19
N PRO A 36 10.09 35.26 -11.92
CA PRO A 36 10.13 35.60 -13.34
C PRO A 36 10.82 36.96 -13.55
N GLY A 37 11.86 37.00 -14.39
CA GLY A 37 12.57 38.23 -14.79
C GLY A 37 13.65 38.74 -13.84
N GLY A 38 13.97 38.01 -12.76
CA GLY A 38 15.04 38.38 -11.84
C GLY A 38 16.43 37.87 -12.27
N ASN A 39 17.43 38.75 -12.26
CA ASN A 39 18.86 38.41 -12.47
C ASN A 39 19.55 37.81 -11.23
N SER A 40 18.81 37.48 -10.16
CA SER A 40 19.37 37.01 -8.89
C SER A 40 19.05 35.55 -8.58
N THR A 41 20.01 34.89 -7.92
CA THR A 41 19.92 33.56 -7.32
C THR A 41 18.59 33.34 -6.60
N GLY A 42 17.83 32.32 -7.02
CA GLY A 42 16.51 32.00 -6.43
C GLY A 42 16.57 31.65 -4.94
N SER A 43 15.43 31.70 -4.28
CA SER A 43 15.31 31.35 -2.85
C SER A 43 15.25 29.82 -2.69
N SER A 44 16.15 29.26 -1.88
CA SER A 44 16.16 27.82 -1.58
C SER A 44 15.38 27.50 -0.31
N THR A 45 14.72 26.35 -0.29
CA THR A 45 14.19 25.77 0.94
C THR A 45 15.30 25.15 1.78
N ASN A 46 14.99 24.83 3.05
CA ASN A 46 15.79 23.89 3.83
C ASN A 46 15.86 22.53 3.10
N ARG A 47 16.96 21.80 3.31
CA ARG A 47 17.10 20.43 2.81
C ARG A 47 16.22 19.48 3.62
N ALA A 48 15.43 18.68 2.92
CA ALA A 48 14.78 17.50 3.46
C ALA A 48 15.66 16.28 3.17
N PHE A 49 15.99 15.51 4.19
CA PHE A 49 16.75 14.28 4.06
C PHE A 49 15.79 13.08 4.06
N PHE A 50 16.05 12.11 3.21
CA PHE A 50 15.31 10.85 3.19
C PHE A 50 16.22 9.72 2.73
N ASN A 51 15.89 8.50 3.17
CA ASN A 51 16.64 7.31 2.80
C ASN A 51 15.78 6.46 1.88
N GLN A 52 16.40 5.92 0.84
CA GLN A 52 15.83 4.87 0.02
C GLN A 52 16.48 3.56 0.41
N THR A 53 15.70 2.65 0.96
CA THR A 53 16.17 1.35 1.44
C THR A 53 15.39 0.26 0.72
N PRO A 54 16.05 -0.80 0.21
CA PRO A 54 15.33 -1.87 -0.46
C PRO A 54 14.53 -2.67 0.57
N GLY A 55 13.29 -3.00 0.24
CA GLY A 55 12.55 -4.01 1.00
C GLY A 55 13.02 -5.42 0.65
N ARG A 56 12.68 -6.39 1.49
CA ARG A 56 12.96 -7.81 1.24
C ARG A 56 11.81 -8.42 0.45
N ILE A 57 12.12 -9.11 -0.65
CA ILE A 57 11.12 -9.88 -1.39
C ILE A 57 10.65 -11.02 -0.48
N TYR A 58 9.37 -11.00 -0.14
CA TYR A 58 8.71 -12.01 0.68
C TYR A 58 8.17 -13.15 -0.19
N TRP A 59 7.59 -12.80 -1.33
CA TRP A 59 7.00 -13.74 -2.29
C TRP A 59 7.11 -13.17 -3.69
N SER A 60 7.26 -14.05 -4.69
CA SER A 60 7.23 -13.64 -6.09
C SER A 60 6.70 -14.74 -7.00
N GLN A 61 6.03 -14.34 -8.08
CA GLN A 61 5.58 -15.23 -9.14
C GLN A 61 5.56 -14.50 -10.48
N LYS A 62 6.04 -15.17 -11.53
CA LYS A 62 5.92 -14.71 -12.92
C LYS A 62 4.57 -15.12 -13.51
N VAL A 63 3.93 -14.20 -14.22
CA VAL A 63 2.61 -14.36 -14.83
C VAL A 63 2.62 -13.82 -16.26
N GLY A 64 1.73 -14.34 -17.10
CA GLY A 64 1.47 -13.75 -18.42
C GLY A 64 0.59 -12.51 -18.31
N VAL A 65 0.65 -11.64 -19.31
CA VAL A 65 -0.29 -10.51 -19.45
C VAL A 65 -1.44 -10.93 -20.35
N SER A 66 -2.68 -10.85 -19.85
CA SER A 66 -3.86 -11.16 -20.65
C SER A 66 -3.98 -10.18 -21.83
N GLY A 67 -4.21 -10.70 -23.04
CA GLY A 67 -4.34 -9.90 -24.26
C GLY A 67 -3.03 -9.43 -24.89
N ALA A 68 -1.87 -9.75 -24.30
CA ALA A 68 -0.56 -9.36 -24.83
C ALA A 68 0.38 -10.59 -24.89
N SER A 69 0.39 -11.29 -26.03
CA SER A 69 1.21 -12.48 -26.23
C SER A 69 2.70 -12.17 -26.07
N GLY A 70 3.43 -13.03 -25.35
CA GLY A 70 4.87 -12.86 -25.09
C GLY A 70 5.22 -11.86 -23.99
N HIS A 71 4.25 -11.08 -23.49
CA HIS A 71 4.47 -10.19 -22.37
C HIS A 71 4.26 -10.91 -21.04
N THR A 72 5.20 -10.72 -20.13
CA THR A 72 5.13 -11.27 -18.77
C THR A 72 5.30 -10.18 -17.73
N ARG A 73 4.79 -10.45 -16.54
CA ARG A 73 4.99 -9.64 -15.35
C ARG A 73 5.55 -10.52 -14.25
N GLU A 74 6.41 -9.96 -13.44
CA GLU A 74 6.80 -10.56 -12.17
C GLU A 74 6.09 -9.80 -11.06
N PHE A 75 5.18 -10.51 -10.39
CA PHE A 75 4.59 -10.03 -9.16
C PHE A 75 5.55 -10.28 -8.01
N ARG A 76 5.68 -9.29 -7.14
CA ARG A 76 6.50 -9.34 -5.93
C ARG A 76 5.71 -8.76 -4.78
N VAL A 77 5.70 -9.48 -3.66
CA VAL A 77 5.28 -8.95 -2.37
C VAL A 77 6.55 -8.63 -1.61
N ILE A 78 6.67 -7.39 -1.16
CA ILE A 78 7.86 -6.89 -0.48
C ILE A 78 7.50 -6.58 0.96
N ASN A 79 8.30 -7.10 1.88
CA ASN A 79 8.27 -6.70 3.28
C ASN A 79 9.35 -5.64 3.52
N PHE A 80 8.94 -4.50 4.04
CA PHE A 80 9.82 -3.42 4.43
C PHE A 80 9.69 -3.17 5.92
N THR A 81 10.78 -3.34 6.66
CA THR A 81 10.83 -3.02 8.09
C THR A 81 11.55 -1.69 8.25
N GLY A 82 10.79 -0.64 8.52
CA GLY A 82 11.32 0.66 8.90
C GLY A 82 11.54 0.75 10.42
N ASP A 83 11.87 1.95 10.90
CA ASP A 83 12.27 2.17 12.30
C ASP A 83 11.14 1.92 13.30
N SER A 84 9.88 2.15 12.91
CA SER A 84 8.72 2.04 13.80
C SER A 84 7.72 0.96 13.41
N LYS A 85 7.66 0.59 12.12
CA LYS A 85 6.63 -0.28 11.58
C LYS A 85 7.17 -1.17 10.48
N SER A 86 6.61 -2.38 10.40
CA SER A 86 6.75 -3.23 9.22
C SER A 86 5.59 -2.95 8.27
N GLN A 87 5.92 -2.85 6.99
CA GLN A 87 5.01 -2.49 5.92
C GLN A 87 5.13 -3.50 4.80
N ILE A 88 4.02 -3.74 4.10
CA ILE A 88 3.96 -4.67 2.98
C ILE A 88 3.59 -3.92 1.71
N TYR A 89 4.34 -4.17 0.65
CA TYR A 89 4.23 -3.50 -0.64
C TYR A 89 3.93 -4.52 -1.73
N ALA A 90 3.19 -4.09 -2.74
CA ALA A 90 3.11 -4.78 -4.03
C ALA A 90 4.09 -4.12 -4.99
N GLN A 91 4.87 -4.95 -5.69
CA GLN A 91 5.73 -4.52 -6.78
C GLN A 91 5.45 -5.38 -8.02
N ILE A 92 5.30 -4.70 -9.14
CA ILE A 92 5.06 -5.27 -10.45
C ILE A 92 6.26 -4.89 -11.31
N VAL A 93 6.92 -5.90 -11.86
CA VAL A 93 8.09 -5.74 -12.74
C VAL A 93 7.75 -6.28 -14.12
N ASP A 94 8.16 -5.58 -15.16
CA ASP A 94 8.09 -6.10 -16.52
C ASP A 94 9.06 -7.28 -16.64
N GLY A 95 8.54 -8.45 -17.03
CA GLY A 95 9.34 -9.68 -17.05
C GLY A 95 10.38 -9.74 -18.17
N MET A 96 10.31 -8.85 -19.17
CA MET A 96 11.23 -8.80 -20.30
C MET A 96 12.31 -7.72 -20.10
N SER A 97 11.92 -6.51 -19.72
CA SER A 97 12.85 -5.39 -19.53
C SER A 97 13.42 -5.32 -18.10
N GLY A 98 12.79 -5.96 -17.12
CA GLY A 98 13.13 -5.82 -15.71
C GLY A 98 12.77 -4.46 -15.11
N GLN A 99 12.10 -3.59 -15.86
CA GLN A 99 11.69 -2.27 -15.36
C GLN A 99 10.53 -2.39 -14.37
N PHE A 100 10.55 -1.51 -13.36
CA PHE A 100 9.44 -1.40 -12.42
C PHE A 100 8.23 -0.79 -13.14
N VAL A 101 7.15 -1.55 -13.22
CA VAL A 101 5.85 -1.07 -13.71
C VAL A 101 5.18 -0.25 -12.62
N ARG A 102 5.13 -0.81 -11.39
CA ARG A 102 4.58 -0.11 -10.23
C ARG A 102 5.09 -0.70 -8.93
N THR A 103 5.33 0.16 -7.94
CA THR A 103 5.54 -0.24 -6.55
C THR A 103 4.66 0.64 -5.66
N PHE A 104 3.87 0.05 -4.76
CA PHE A 104 3.00 0.81 -3.86
C PHE A 104 2.73 0.08 -2.54
N LEU A 105 2.43 0.86 -1.50
CA LEU A 105 2.13 0.37 -0.17
C LEU A 105 0.75 -0.29 -0.13
N LEU A 106 0.67 -1.51 0.40
CA LEU A 106 -0.60 -2.18 0.69
C LEU A 106 -1.09 -1.89 2.12
N GLY A 107 -0.16 -1.74 3.07
CA GLY A 107 -0.44 -1.33 4.44
C GLY A 107 0.64 -1.71 5.44
N ASP A 108 0.39 -1.38 6.71
CA ASP A 108 1.17 -1.87 7.84
C ASP A 108 0.91 -3.38 8.04
N VAL A 109 1.94 -4.15 8.37
CA VAL A 109 1.85 -5.61 8.54
C VAL A 109 2.42 -6.07 9.87
N LEU A 110 1.70 -6.95 10.54
CA LEU A 110 2.14 -7.66 11.72
C LEU A 110 2.66 -9.04 11.31
N MET A 111 3.97 -9.21 11.35
CA MET A 111 4.66 -10.46 11.01
C MET A 111 4.48 -11.59 12.06
N LEU A 112 3.51 -11.46 12.98
CA LEU A 112 3.05 -12.56 13.85
C LEU A 112 2.36 -13.68 13.05
N ARG A 113 1.88 -13.36 11.85
CA ARG A 113 1.36 -14.30 10.87
C ARG A 113 2.04 -14.06 9.53
N LYS A 114 2.41 -15.15 8.86
CA LYS A 114 2.97 -15.11 7.52
C LYS A 114 1.94 -14.53 6.55
N PRO A 115 2.26 -13.47 5.79
CA PRO A 115 1.41 -13.05 4.68
C PRO A 115 1.17 -14.21 3.70
N LEU A 116 -0.01 -14.27 3.11
CA LEU A 116 -0.35 -15.24 2.08
C LEU A 116 -0.41 -14.51 0.74
N ALA A 117 0.12 -15.12 -0.30
CA ALA A 117 0.04 -14.59 -1.65
C ALA A 117 -0.17 -15.72 -2.66
N THR A 118 -0.99 -15.46 -3.68
CA THR A 118 -1.25 -16.37 -4.79
C THR A 118 -1.74 -15.60 -6.01
N VAL A 119 -1.88 -16.28 -7.15
CA VAL A 119 -2.40 -15.72 -8.40
C VAL A 119 -3.64 -16.48 -8.83
N ASP A 120 -4.64 -15.77 -9.34
CA ASP A 120 -5.86 -16.37 -9.88
C ASP A 120 -5.77 -16.65 -11.40
N ARG A 121 -6.82 -17.26 -11.96
CA ARG A 121 -6.91 -17.53 -13.41
C ARG A 121 -6.87 -16.27 -14.29
N GLN A 122 -7.24 -15.12 -13.74
CA GLN A 122 -7.22 -13.82 -14.43
C GLN A 122 -5.85 -13.13 -14.36
N GLN A 123 -4.82 -13.82 -13.85
CA GLN A 123 -3.47 -13.27 -13.64
C GLN A 123 -3.46 -12.10 -12.65
N ARG A 124 -4.34 -12.13 -11.64
CA ARG A 124 -4.37 -11.15 -10.56
C ARG A 124 -3.68 -11.70 -9.33
N MET A 125 -2.85 -10.88 -8.70
CA MET A 125 -2.20 -11.20 -7.44
C MET A 125 -3.18 -10.97 -6.28
N HIS A 126 -3.39 -12.00 -5.48
CA HIS A 126 -4.08 -11.92 -4.20
C HIS A 126 -3.02 -11.85 -3.08
N VAL A 127 -3.13 -10.86 -2.20
CA VAL A 127 -2.26 -10.74 -1.01
C VAL A 127 -3.14 -10.62 0.22
N MET A 128 -2.91 -11.48 1.22
CA MET A 128 -3.57 -11.44 2.52
C MET A 128 -2.52 -11.25 3.61
N PHE A 129 -2.73 -10.29 4.50
CA PHE A 129 -1.78 -10.05 5.60
C PHE A 129 -2.50 -9.56 6.86
N LEU A 130 -1.91 -9.83 8.02
CA LEU A 130 -2.40 -9.36 9.31
C LEU A 130 -2.04 -7.87 9.47
N ALA A 131 -3.02 -6.97 9.49
CA ALA A 131 -2.80 -5.53 9.63
C ALA A 131 -2.88 -5.05 11.09
N THR A 132 -3.74 -5.67 11.88
CA THR A 132 -3.85 -5.47 13.33
C THR A 132 -3.97 -6.82 14.02
N PRO A 133 -3.85 -6.94 15.36
CA PRO A 133 -3.89 -8.25 16.03
C PRO A 133 -5.17 -9.08 15.78
N SER A 134 -6.24 -8.46 15.28
CA SER A 134 -7.54 -9.11 15.01
C SER A 134 -8.05 -8.94 13.58
N MET A 135 -7.35 -8.20 12.71
CA MET A 135 -7.82 -7.89 11.35
C MET A 135 -6.78 -8.23 10.30
N TRP A 136 -7.24 -8.90 9.25
CA TRP A 136 -6.52 -9.20 8.04
C TRP A 136 -7.00 -8.32 6.91
N VAL A 137 -6.10 -7.96 6.01
CA VAL A 137 -6.42 -7.21 4.79
C VAL A 137 -6.15 -8.12 3.61
N HIS A 138 -7.14 -8.27 2.74
CA HIS A 138 -7.04 -8.92 1.45
C HIS A 138 -7.00 -7.86 0.36
N CYS A 139 -5.97 -7.88 -0.48
CA CYS A 139 -5.87 -7.04 -1.66
C CYS A 139 -5.84 -7.92 -2.92
N VAL A 140 -6.45 -7.43 -3.99
CA VAL A 140 -6.37 -8.00 -5.34
C VAL A 140 -5.74 -6.97 -6.26
N ILE A 141 -4.67 -7.34 -6.97
CA ILE A 141 -3.87 -6.46 -7.81
C ILE A 141 -3.77 -7.04 -9.21
N ASP A 142 -3.96 -6.22 -10.25
CA ASP A 142 -3.81 -6.65 -11.65
C ASP A 142 -2.35 -6.56 -12.15
N THR A 143 -2.13 -6.99 -13.40
CA THR A 143 -0.83 -7.00 -14.08
C THR A 143 -0.24 -5.62 -14.36
N ASP A 144 -1.04 -4.56 -14.26
CA ASP A 144 -0.60 -3.16 -14.41
C ASP A 144 -0.34 -2.51 -13.03
N GLY A 145 -0.54 -3.26 -11.95
CA GLY A 145 -0.39 -2.79 -10.59
C GLY A 145 -1.55 -1.92 -10.10
N ARG A 146 -2.74 -2.02 -10.68
CA ARG A 146 -3.94 -1.39 -10.12
C ARG A 146 -4.50 -2.27 -9.01
N LEU A 147 -4.85 -1.63 -7.89
CA LEU A 147 -5.60 -2.28 -6.82
C LEU A 147 -7.06 -2.46 -7.27
N VAL A 148 -7.44 -3.70 -7.56
CA VAL A 148 -8.77 -4.07 -8.07
C VAL A 148 -9.77 -4.16 -6.93
N ASP A 149 -9.37 -4.77 -5.81
CA ASP A 149 -10.22 -4.92 -4.64
C ASP A 149 -9.38 -4.87 -3.35
N ARG A 150 -10.03 -4.43 -2.27
CA ARG A 150 -9.45 -4.39 -0.92
C ARG A 150 -10.52 -4.65 0.13
N GLN A 151 -10.41 -5.79 0.81
CA GLN A 151 -11.34 -6.23 1.83
C GLN A 151 -10.64 -6.40 3.17
N ILE A 152 -11.37 -6.18 4.25
CA ILE A 152 -10.90 -6.38 5.62
C ILE A 152 -11.65 -7.57 6.19
N HIS A 153 -10.92 -8.46 6.85
CA HIS A 153 -11.42 -9.72 7.37
C HIS A 153 -11.08 -9.83 8.86
N GLN A 154 -12.02 -10.35 9.63
CA GLN A 154 -11.80 -10.78 11.00
C GLN A 154 -11.66 -12.31 11.05
N ARG A 155 -11.03 -12.81 12.11
CA ARG A 155 -10.89 -14.24 12.37
C ARG A 155 -12.27 -14.90 12.48
N GLY A 156 -12.47 -15.99 11.75
CA GLY A 156 -13.66 -16.83 11.85
C GLY A 156 -13.57 -17.87 12.97
N ALA A 157 -14.64 -18.64 13.17
CA ALA A 157 -14.68 -19.70 14.19
C ALA A 157 -13.69 -20.84 13.93
N GLN A 158 -13.33 -21.08 12.66
CA GLN A 158 -12.47 -22.19 12.24
C GLN A 158 -10.98 -21.82 12.13
N GLY A 159 -10.58 -20.64 12.62
CA GLY A 159 -9.18 -20.21 12.66
C GLY A 159 -8.89 -18.96 11.83
N ASP A 160 -7.61 -18.77 11.52
CA ASP A 160 -7.13 -17.59 10.80
C ASP A 160 -7.62 -17.57 9.34
N PRO A 161 -7.93 -16.39 8.77
CA PRO A 161 -8.26 -16.25 7.36
C PRO A 161 -7.19 -16.84 6.44
N GLN A 162 -7.62 -17.61 5.42
CA GLN A 162 -6.75 -18.26 4.45
C GLN A 162 -7.14 -17.88 3.02
N LEU A 163 -6.17 -17.94 2.09
CA LEU A 163 -6.44 -17.89 0.66
C LEU A 163 -6.58 -19.31 0.11
N LEU A 164 -7.72 -19.62 -0.52
CA LEU A 164 -7.98 -20.90 -1.17
C LEU A 164 -8.12 -20.70 -2.67
N THR A 165 -7.41 -21.53 -3.44
CA THR A 165 -7.55 -21.61 -4.90
C THR A 165 -8.49 -22.76 -5.24
N PHE A 166 -9.55 -22.47 -5.97
CA PHE A 166 -10.56 -23.44 -6.38
C PHE A 166 -10.18 -24.09 -7.71
N ALA A 167 -10.88 -25.18 -8.06
CA ALA A 167 -10.63 -25.92 -9.30
C ALA A 167 -10.85 -25.09 -10.57
N ASP A 168 -11.69 -24.05 -10.51
CA ASP A 168 -11.91 -23.08 -11.58
C ASP A 168 -10.78 -22.03 -11.69
N GLY A 169 -9.76 -22.12 -10.84
CA GLY A 169 -8.63 -21.19 -10.74
C GLY A 169 -9.00 -19.86 -10.07
N THR A 170 -10.19 -19.72 -9.49
CA THR A 170 -10.54 -18.55 -8.68
C THR A 170 -9.91 -18.64 -7.31
N VAL A 171 -9.59 -17.48 -6.73
CA VAL A 171 -9.03 -17.39 -5.38
C VAL A 171 -10.04 -16.69 -4.49
N ARG A 172 -10.38 -17.31 -3.34
CA ARG A 172 -11.26 -16.70 -2.34
C ARG A 172 -10.69 -16.80 -0.94
N VAL A 173 -11.21 -15.97 -0.05
CA VAL A 173 -10.88 -15.98 1.37
C VAL A 173 -11.77 -16.97 2.11
N ALA A 174 -11.17 -17.87 2.87
CA ALA A 174 -11.86 -18.80 3.77
C ALA A 174 -11.58 -18.47 5.23
N ASN A 175 -12.35 -19.06 6.14
CA ASN A 175 -12.20 -18.93 7.60
C ASN A 175 -12.23 -17.48 8.09
N SER A 176 -13.07 -16.64 7.48
CA SER A 176 -13.13 -15.22 7.81
C SER A 176 -14.54 -14.69 7.94
N ILE A 177 -14.66 -13.58 8.68
CA ILE A 177 -15.86 -12.75 8.74
C ILE A 177 -15.50 -11.43 8.05
N PRO A 178 -16.14 -11.06 6.92
CA PRO A 178 -15.93 -9.76 6.31
C PRO A 178 -16.24 -8.64 7.30
N TYR A 179 -15.33 -7.67 7.40
CA TYR A 179 -15.52 -6.51 8.26
C TYR A 179 -16.41 -5.48 7.57
N ASP A 180 -17.56 -5.19 8.16
CA ASP A 180 -18.42 -4.08 7.75
C ASP A 180 -18.13 -2.84 8.62
N PRO A 181 -17.57 -1.76 8.04
CA PRO A 181 -17.29 -0.53 8.77
C PRO A 181 -18.55 0.12 9.35
N LYS A 182 -19.70 0.01 8.67
CA LYS A 182 -20.95 0.66 9.10
C LYS A 182 -21.50 -0.03 10.34
N ALA A 183 -21.65 -1.35 10.29
CA ALA A 183 -22.08 -2.14 11.45
C ALA A 183 -21.15 -1.94 12.66
N ALA A 184 -19.82 -1.87 12.42
CA ALA A 184 -18.86 -1.62 13.49
C ALA A 184 -18.99 -0.21 14.10
N ALA A 185 -19.28 0.81 13.29
CA ALA A 185 -19.53 2.16 13.78
C ALA A 185 -20.82 2.24 14.61
N GLU A 186 -21.89 1.57 14.17
CA GLU A 186 -23.15 1.49 14.92
C GLU A 186 -22.98 0.76 16.25
N GLN A 187 -22.23 -0.35 16.28
CA GLN A 187 -21.91 -1.03 17.53
C GLN A 187 -21.09 -0.15 18.47
N ARG A 188 -20.08 0.56 17.95
CA ARG A 188 -19.30 1.52 18.74
C ARG A 188 -20.17 2.65 19.29
N ALA A 189 -21.16 3.12 18.55
CA ALA A 189 -22.10 4.13 19.01
C ALA A 189 -23.01 3.64 20.15
N LYS A 190 -23.27 2.32 20.23
CA LYS A 190 -24.03 1.70 21.32
C LYS A 190 -23.20 1.49 22.59
N ILE A 191 -21.87 1.51 22.51
CA ILE A 191 -20.98 1.37 23.66
C ILE A 191 -20.98 2.70 24.42
N ARG A 192 -21.34 2.65 25.71
CA ARG A 192 -21.25 3.83 26.59
C ARG A 192 -19.81 4.31 26.69
N LYS A 193 -19.63 5.62 26.55
CA LYS A 193 -18.34 6.26 26.79
C LYS A 193 -18.08 6.30 28.29
N ALA A 194 -16.81 6.32 28.68
CA ALA A 194 -16.42 6.50 30.08
C ALA A 194 -16.93 7.83 30.68
N SER A 195 -17.24 8.82 29.82
CA SER A 195 -17.86 10.09 30.19
C SER A 195 -19.37 10.03 30.41
N ASP A 196 -20.04 8.93 30.06
CA ASP A 196 -21.49 8.83 30.15
C ASP A 196 -21.89 8.63 31.61
N ARG A 197 -22.78 9.49 32.12
CA ARG A 197 -23.25 9.44 33.50
C ARG A 197 -23.95 8.09 33.78
N PRO A 198 -23.68 7.43 34.92
CA PRO A 198 -24.40 6.21 35.29
C PRO A 198 -25.91 6.44 35.31
N PRO A 199 -26.71 5.41 34.97
CA PRO A 199 -28.16 5.51 35.11
C PRO A 199 -28.52 5.64 36.58
N ILE A 200 -29.41 6.58 36.92
CA ILE A 200 -29.93 6.73 38.28
C ILE A 200 -30.88 5.55 38.52
N THR A 201 -30.44 4.58 39.33
CA THR A 201 -31.27 3.49 39.84
C THR A 201 -31.96 3.98 41.13
N TYR A 202 -33.30 4.03 41.12
CA TYR A 202 -34.14 4.23 42.31
C TYR A 202 -34.44 2.89 42.99
#